data_AF-G7PAU7-F1
#
_entry.id   AF-G7PAU7-F1
#
_cell.length_a   1.000
_cell.length_b   1.000
_cell.length_c   1.000
_cell.angle_alpha   90.00
_cell.angle_beta   90.00
_cell.angle_gamma   90.00
#
_symmetry.space_group_name_H-M   'P 1'
#
loop_
_entity.id
_entity.type
_entity.pdbx_description
1 polymer ?
#
loop_
_entity_poly.entity_id
_entity_poly.type
_entity_poly.pdbx_seq_one_letter_code
_entity_poly.pdbx_strand_id
1 'polypeptide(L)'
;MRFLAATFLLLALSTAAQAEPVQFKDCGSVDGVIKEVNVSPCPTQPCQLSKGQSYSVNVTFTSNIQSKSSKAVVHGILMGVPVPFPIPEPDGCKSGINCPIQKDKTYSYLNKLPVKSEYPSIKLVVEWQLQDDKNQSLFCWEIPVQIVFPCLFSARCPMLATEHRCLQFQMETKSLRFWSRRGMSVRVPSPAGAWRRTAPF
;
A
#
# COMPACT_ATOMS: atom_id res chain seq x y z
N MET A 1 43.42 13.18 -10.45
CA MET A 1 41.98 13.47 -10.38
C MET A 1 41.14 12.80 -11.50
N ARG A 2 41.68 11.88 -12.32
CA ARG A 2 40.94 11.21 -13.39
C ARG A 2 40.34 9.84 -13.03
N PHE A 3 40.62 9.34 -11.83
CA PHE A 3 40.17 8.01 -11.37
C PHE A 3 38.97 8.03 -10.41
N LEU A 4 38.42 9.20 -10.09
CA LEU A 4 37.29 9.35 -9.16
C LEU A 4 35.93 9.46 -9.85
N ALA A 5 35.90 9.58 -11.19
CA ALA A 5 34.65 9.71 -11.95
C ALA A 5 34.06 8.36 -12.38
N ALA A 6 34.86 7.29 -12.39
CA ALA A 6 34.43 5.98 -12.89
C ALA A 6 33.70 5.13 -11.85
N THR A 7 33.75 5.48 -10.56
CA THR A 7 33.14 4.70 -9.47
C THR A 7 31.73 5.17 -9.08
N PHE A 8 31.30 6.36 -9.53
CA PHE A 8 30.00 6.93 -9.16
C PHE A 8 28.83 6.55 -10.09
N LEU A 9 29.09 5.78 -11.16
CA LEU A 9 28.09 5.42 -12.17
C LEU A 9 27.39 4.05 -11.93
N LEU A 10 27.66 3.37 -10.81
CA LEU A 10 27.20 1.99 -10.56
C LEU A 10 26.13 1.81 -9.47
N LEU A 11 25.56 2.86 -8.87
CA LEU A 11 24.48 2.72 -7.88
C LEU A 11 23.20 3.45 -8.29
N ALA A 12 22.54 2.94 -9.33
CA ALA A 12 21.12 3.18 -9.57
C ALA A 12 20.41 1.84 -9.80
N LEU A 13 20.61 0.86 -8.91
CA LEU A 13 19.68 -0.25 -8.79
C LEU A 13 18.39 0.31 -8.17
N SER A 14 17.51 0.78 -9.03
CA SER A 14 16.12 1.02 -8.68
C SER A 14 15.54 -0.30 -8.19
N THR A 15 15.11 -0.33 -6.93
CA THR A 15 14.39 -1.48 -6.37
C THR A 15 13.07 -1.61 -7.13
N ALA A 16 13.07 -2.40 -8.20
CA ALA A 16 11.84 -2.83 -8.84
C ALA A 16 11.05 -3.61 -7.80
N ALA A 17 9.90 -3.07 -7.37
CA ALA A 17 8.94 -3.82 -6.57
C ALA A 17 8.53 -5.05 -7.40
N GLN A 18 9.07 -6.22 -7.05
CA GLN A 18 8.71 -7.46 -7.70
C GLN A 18 7.23 -7.73 -7.37
N ALA A 19 6.45 -8.11 -8.38
CA ALA A 19 5.15 -8.71 -8.12
C ALA A 19 5.39 -10.11 -7.56
N GLU A 20 4.84 -10.40 -6.38
CA GLU A 20 5.04 -11.68 -5.72
C GLU A 20 3.77 -12.55 -5.84
N PRO A 21 3.94 -13.84 -6.20
CA PRO A 21 2.82 -14.77 -6.24
C PRO A 21 2.25 -14.98 -4.84
N VAL A 22 0.93 -14.89 -4.72
CA VAL A 22 0.21 -15.11 -3.45
C VAL A 22 -0.39 -16.51 -3.40
N GLN A 23 -0.43 -17.09 -2.21
CA GLN A 23 -1.15 -18.34 -1.95
C GLN A 23 -2.64 -18.02 -1.94
N PHE A 24 -3.42 -18.80 -2.70
CA PHE A 24 -4.86 -18.61 -2.84
C PHE A 24 -5.60 -19.94 -2.70
N LYS A 25 -6.87 -19.84 -2.35
CA LYS A 25 -7.82 -20.97 -2.35
C LYS A 25 -8.74 -20.81 -3.55
N ASP A 26 -8.87 -21.84 -4.38
CA ASP A 26 -9.88 -21.85 -5.45
C ASP A 26 -11.29 -21.99 -4.84
N CYS A 27 -12.21 -21.12 -5.26
CA CYS A 27 -13.59 -21.08 -4.78
C CYS A 27 -14.64 -21.53 -5.82
N GLY A 28 -14.22 -21.99 -6.99
CA GLY A 28 -15.13 -22.44 -8.05
C GLY A 28 -14.75 -22.00 -9.46
N SER A 29 -13.50 -22.20 -9.87
CA SER A 29 -13.07 -22.00 -11.27
C SER A 29 -13.59 -23.13 -12.17
N VAL A 30 -14.87 -23.04 -12.59
CA VAL A 30 -15.51 -24.08 -13.42
C VAL A 30 -15.08 -24.05 -14.88
N ASP A 31 -14.90 -22.84 -15.44
CA ASP A 31 -14.70 -22.61 -16.86
C ASP A 31 -13.28 -22.20 -17.24
N GLY A 32 -12.35 -22.32 -16.29
CA GLY A 32 -10.93 -22.07 -16.51
C GLY A 32 -10.07 -22.54 -15.35
N VAL A 33 -8.75 -22.37 -15.49
CA VAL A 33 -7.76 -22.85 -14.53
C VAL A 33 -6.81 -21.71 -14.19
N ILE A 34 -6.76 -21.33 -12.91
CA ILE A 34 -5.80 -20.36 -12.41
C ILE A 34 -4.39 -20.96 -12.47
N LYS A 35 -3.45 -20.21 -13.03
CA LYS A 35 -2.02 -20.55 -13.04
C LYS A 35 -1.27 -19.82 -11.93
N GLU A 36 -1.61 -18.54 -11.74
CA GLU A 36 -0.93 -17.70 -10.77
C GLU A 36 -1.81 -16.52 -10.39
N VAL A 37 -1.73 -16.11 -9.12
CA VAL A 37 -2.30 -14.86 -8.61
C VAL A 37 -1.15 -14.05 -8.04
N ASN A 38 -0.99 -12.82 -8.51
CA ASN A 38 0.02 -11.88 -8.04
C ASN A 38 -0.67 -10.63 -7.49
N VAL A 39 -0.23 -10.19 -6.31
CA VAL A 39 -0.70 -8.93 -5.70
C VAL A 39 0.52 -8.08 -5.40
N SER A 40 0.55 -6.85 -5.92
CA SER A 40 1.69 -5.95 -5.76
C SER A 40 1.26 -4.57 -5.25
N PRO A 41 1.89 -4.06 -4.18
CA PRO A 41 2.90 -4.73 -3.34
C PRO A 41 2.27 -5.71 -2.32
N CYS A 42 2.86 -6.89 -2.11
CA CYS A 42 2.50 -7.79 -1.00
C CYS A 42 3.70 -8.64 -0.53
N PRO A 43 4.65 -8.04 0.23
CA PRO A 43 5.89 -8.71 0.65
C PRO A 43 5.69 -9.86 1.66
N THR A 44 4.55 -9.88 2.35
CA THR A 44 4.23 -10.85 3.40
C THR A 44 2.76 -11.22 3.32
N GLN A 45 2.46 -12.51 3.47
CA GLN A 45 1.08 -13.02 3.49
C GLN A 45 0.64 -13.32 4.92
N PRO A 46 -0.60 -12.99 5.33
CA PRO A 46 -1.66 -12.33 4.55
C PRO A 46 -1.31 -10.88 4.18
N CYS A 47 -1.73 -10.45 2.99
CA CYS A 47 -1.36 -9.13 2.46
C CYS A 47 -1.87 -8.01 3.38
N GLN A 48 -0.96 -7.11 3.77
CA GLN A 48 -1.29 -5.94 4.57
C GLN A 48 -1.59 -4.75 3.67
N LEU A 49 -2.89 -4.53 3.42
CA LEU A 49 -3.38 -3.48 2.54
C LEU A 49 -3.49 -2.16 3.32
N SER A 50 -2.49 -1.31 3.15
CA SER A 50 -2.48 0.04 3.74
C SER A 50 -3.54 0.94 3.13
N LYS A 51 -4.33 1.61 3.97
CA LYS A 51 -5.32 2.61 3.51
C LYS A 51 -4.66 3.79 2.79
N GLY A 52 -5.36 4.35 1.82
CA GLY A 52 -4.88 5.42 0.94
C GLY A 52 -3.91 4.96 -0.14
N GLN A 53 -3.54 3.68 -0.18
CA GLN A 53 -2.66 3.10 -1.20
C GLN A 53 -3.46 2.37 -2.28
N SER A 54 -2.82 2.17 -3.43
CA SER A 54 -3.38 1.34 -4.50
C SER A 54 -2.56 0.07 -4.68
N TYR A 55 -3.24 -1.04 -4.89
CA TYR A 55 -2.62 -2.34 -5.13
C TYR A 55 -2.99 -2.83 -6.52
N SER A 56 -2.03 -3.44 -7.20
CA SER A 56 -2.23 -4.09 -8.50
C SER A 56 -2.43 -5.58 -8.29
N VAL A 57 -3.44 -6.13 -8.95
CA VAL A 57 -3.74 -7.55 -8.99
C VAL A 57 -3.51 -8.04 -10.41
N ASN A 58 -2.75 -9.12 -10.56
CA ASN A 58 -2.53 -9.81 -11.82
C ASN A 58 -2.86 -11.29 -11.66
N VAL A 59 -3.82 -11.78 -12.43
CA VAL A 59 -4.24 -13.18 -12.42
C VAL A 59 -3.93 -13.80 -13.78
N THR A 60 -3.04 -14.78 -13.80
CA THR A 60 -2.78 -15.58 -14.99
C THR A 60 -3.67 -16.82 -14.94
N PHE A 61 -4.51 -17.01 -15.96
CA PHE A 61 -5.43 -18.15 -16.04
C PHE A 61 -5.55 -18.66 -17.47
N THR A 62 -5.92 -19.93 -17.62
CA THR A 62 -6.27 -20.54 -18.90
C THR A 62 -7.77 -20.73 -18.98
N SER A 63 -8.41 -20.24 -20.04
CA SER A 63 -9.85 -20.45 -20.26
C SER A 63 -10.11 -21.84 -20.84
N ASN A 64 -11.10 -22.57 -20.34
CA ASN A 64 -11.53 -23.86 -20.90
C ASN A 64 -12.71 -23.70 -21.89
N ILE A 65 -13.26 -22.49 -21.98
CA ILE A 65 -14.39 -22.15 -22.84
C ILE A 65 -14.12 -20.90 -23.68
N GLN A 66 -14.99 -20.67 -24.66
CA GLN A 66 -15.04 -19.42 -25.42
C GLN A 66 -16.09 -18.50 -24.79
N SER A 67 -15.78 -17.21 -24.68
CA SER A 67 -16.72 -16.21 -24.17
C SER A 67 -16.59 -14.90 -24.93
N LYS A 68 -17.71 -14.25 -25.22
CA LYS A 68 -17.70 -12.94 -25.90
C LYS A 68 -17.29 -11.80 -24.97
N SER A 69 -17.60 -11.92 -23.69
CA SER A 69 -17.36 -10.91 -22.66
C SER A 69 -16.82 -11.54 -21.39
N SER A 70 -16.27 -10.72 -20.50
CA SER A 70 -15.93 -11.18 -19.15
C SER A 70 -16.23 -10.09 -18.14
N LYS A 71 -16.69 -10.47 -16.95
CA LYS A 71 -17.08 -9.55 -15.89
C LYS A 71 -16.46 -9.95 -14.57
N ALA A 72 -15.71 -9.04 -13.96
CA ALA A 72 -15.14 -9.22 -12.64
C ALA A 72 -16.16 -8.88 -11.55
N VAL A 73 -16.24 -9.75 -10.54
CA VAL A 73 -17.09 -9.62 -9.37
C VAL A 73 -16.23 -9.86 -8.14
N VAL A 74 -16.29 -8.96 -7.18
CA VAL A 74 -15.43 -9.00 -5.97
C VAL A 74 -16.31 -8.94 -4.73
N HIS A 75 -16.03 -9.82 -3.77
CA HIS A 75 -16.66 -9.81 -2.45
C HIS A 75 -15.59 -9.74 -1.37
N GLY A 76 -15.89 -8.99 -0.30
CA GLY A 76 -15.18 -9.10 0.97
C GLY A 76 -15.98 -9.96 1.92
N ILE A 77 -15.45 -11.10 2.33
CA ILE A 77 -16.07 -12.00 3.31
C ILE A 77 -15.68 -11.55 4.71
N LEU A 78 -16.67 -11.04 5.44
CA LEU A 78 -16.53 -10.49 6.79
C LEU A 78 -17.28 -11.39 7.77
N MET A 79 -16.54 -12.05 8.67
CA MET A 79 -17.12 -12.99 9.64
C MET A 79 -18.03 -14.06 8.98
N GLY A 80 -17.64 -14.54 7.79
CA GLY A 80 -18.38 -15.53 7.01
C GLY A 80 -19.50 -14.96 6.13
N VAL A 81 -19.77 -13.65 6.17
CA VAL A 81 -20.78 -13.00 5.33
C VAL A 81 -20.12 -12.34 4.11
N PRO A 82 -20.48 -12.71 2.86
CA PRO A 82 -19.96 -12.06 1.67
C PRO A 82 -20.60 -10.68 1.48
N VAL A 83 -19.78 -9.64 1.35
CA VAL A 83 -20.21 -8.27 1.09
C VAL A 83 -19.69 -7.83 -0.28
N PRO A 84 -20.55 -7.36 -1.20
CA PRO A 84 -20.12 -6.95 -2.53
C PRO A 84 -19.21 -5.73 -2.49
N PHE A 85 -18.14 -5.77 -3.28
CA PHE A 85 -17.18 -4.68 -3.44
C PHE A 85 -17.19 -4.17 -4.90
N PRO A 86 -17.83 -3.03 -5.18
CA PRO A 86 -17.82 -2.44 -6.52
C PRO A 86 -16.41 -2.01 -6.93
N ILE A 87 -15.90 -2.57 -8.01
CA ILE A 87 -14.61 -2.20 -8.60
C ILE A 87 -14.81 -1.16 -9.72
N PRO A 88 -13.83 -0.26 -9.96
CA PRO A 88 -13.97 0.81 -10.94
C PRO A 88 -14.20 0.31 -12.38
N GLU A 89 -13.50 -0.75 -12.76
CA GLU A 89 -13.65 -1.40 -14.07
C GLU A 89 -14.02 -2.88 -13.86
N PRO A 90 -15.31 -3.23 -13.99
CA PRO A 90 -15.75 -4.61 -13.91
C PRO A 90 -15.57 -5.36 -15.23
N ASP A 91 -15.34 -4.70 -16.37
CA ASP A 91 -15.16 -5.37 -17.66
C ASP A 91 -13.76 -6.01 -17.74
N GLY A 92 -13.72 -7.34 -17.76
CA GLY A 92 -12.47 -8.09 -17.88
C GLY A 92 -11.78 -7.87 -19.22
N CYS A 93 -12.54 -7.59 -20.28
CA CYS A 93 -12.01 -7.30 -21.62
C CYS A 93 -11.25 -5.97 -21.68
N LYS A 94 -11.46 -5.08 -20.70
CA LYS A 94 -10.71 -3.83 -20.56
C LYS A 94 -9.58 -3.92 -19.54
N SER A 95 -9.44 -5.08 -18.91
CA SER A 95 -8.52 -5.35 -17.80
C SER A 95 -7.44 -6.35 -18.23
N GLY A 96 -6.82 -6.14 -19.40
CA GLY A 96 -5.73 -6.98 -19.92
C GLY A 96 -6.16 -8.21 -20.75
N ILE A 97 -7.45 -8.51 -20.85
CA ILE A 97 -7.95 -9.65 -21.62
C ILE A 97 -8.42 -9.20 -23.00
N ASN A 98 -7.86 -9.78 -24.07
CA ASN A 98 -8.33 -9.50 -25.42
C ASN A 98 -9.54 -10.37 -25.77
N CYS A 99 -10.73 -9.77 -25.78
CA CYS A 99 -11.98 -10.43 -26.12
C CYS A 99 -12.23 -10.46 -27.65
N PRO A 100 -12.92 -11.49 -28.19
CA PRO A 100 -13.53 -12.61 -27.46
C PRO A 100 -12.48 -13.59 -26.88
N ILE A 101 -12.79 -14.12 -25.70
CA ILE A 101 -12.00 -15.14 -25.03
C ILE A 101 -12.09 -16.44 -25.83
N GLN A 102 -10.95 -17.07 -26.04
CA GLN A 102 -10.81 -18.31 -26.78
C GLN A 102 -10.54 -19.45 -25.80
N LYS A 103 -11.09 -20.62 -26.12
CA LYS A 103 -10.83 -21.86 -25.40
C LYS A 103 -9.35 -22.24 -25.48
N ASP A 104 -8.85 -22.83 -24.39
CA ASP A 104 -7.50 -23.34 -24.19
C ASP A 104 -6.39 -22.28 -24.30
N LYS A 105 -6.75 -20.99 -24.24
CA LYS A 105 -5.81 -19.87 -24.28
C LYS A 105 -5.58 -19.29 -22.88
N THR A 106 -4.32 -18.94 -22.62
CA THR A 106 -3.89 -18.30 -21.37
C THR A 106 -3.96 -16.78 -21.51
N TYR A 107 -4.47 -16.13 -20.46
CA TYR A 107 -4.65 -14.69 -20.36
C TYR A 107 -4.11 -14.17 -19.03
N SER A 108 -3.79 -12.89 -18.98
CA SER A 108 -3.45 -12.17 -17.75
C SER A 108 -4.47 -11.07 -17.51
N TYR A 109 -5.27 -11.25 -16.47
CA TYR A 109 -6.22 -10.25 -15.98
C TYR A 109 -5.49 -9.28 -15.05
N LEU A 110 -5.60 -7.98 -15.33
CA LEU A 110 -4.89 -6.92 -14.62
C LEU A 110 -5.89 -5.90 -14.08
N ASN A 111 -5.87 -5.67 -12.77
CA ASN A 111 -6.68 -4.61 -12.17
C ASN A 111 -5.91 -3.86 -11.08
N LYS A 112 -6.29 -2.61 -10.83
CA LYS A 112 -5.72 -1.77 -9.78
C LYS A 112 -6.81 -1.30 -8.84
N LEU A 113 -6.71 -1.69 -7.58
CA LEU A 113 -7.68 -1.36 -6.55
C LEU A 113 -7.15 -0.31 -5.57
N PRO A 114 -7.82 0.85 -5.43
CA PRO A 114 -7.54 1.79 -4.37
C PRO A 114 -8.19 1.33 -3.05
N VAL A 115 -7.38 1.24 -1.99
CA VAL A 115 -7.87 1.01 -0.62
C VAL A 115 -8.19 2.37 -0.02
N LYS A 116 -9.46 2.71 0.12
CA LYS A 116 -9.85 4.04 0.60
C LYS A 116 -9.52 4.26 2.08
N SER A 117 -9.25 5.51 2.44
CA SER A 117 -8.95 5.93 3.82
C SER A 117 -10.10 5.67 4.81
N GLU A 118 -11.33 5.69 4.32
CA GLU A 118 -12.55 5.44 5.10
C GLU A 118 -12.76 3.97 5.48
N TYR A 119 -12.04 3.03 4.85
CA TYR A 119 -12.22 1.61 5.14
C TYR A 119 -11.76 1.27 6.56
N PRO A 120 -12.47 0.36 7.26
CA PRO A 120 -12.08 -0.05 8.61
C PRO A 120 -10.78 -0.88 8.59
N SER A 121 -10.02 -0.85 9.68
CA SER A 121 -8.83 -1.69 9.83
C SER A 121 -9.23 -3.06 10.36
N ILE A 122 -9.35 -4.05 9.48
CA ILE A 122 -9.89 -5.38 9.79
C ILE A 122 -9.22 -6.46 8.96
N LYS A 123 -9.36 -7.71 9.42
CA LYS A 123 -9.03 -8.91 8.62
C LYS A 123 -10.28 -9.38 7.90
N LEU A 124 -10.13 -9.77 6.64
CA LEU A 124 -11.20 -10.34 5.82
C LEU A 124 -10.63 -11.32 4.81
N VAL A 125 -11.50 -12.07 4.15
CA VAL A 125 -11.13 -12.84 2.96
C VAL A 125 -11.66 -12.09 1.74
N VAL A 126 -10.80 -11.86 0.75
CA VAL A 126 -11.23 -11.33 -0.55
C VAL A 126 -11.55 -12.51 -1.44
N GLU A 127 -12.76 -12.55 -1.96
CA GLU A 127 -13.19 -13.47 -3.01
C GLU A 127 -13.26 -12.68 -4.33
N TRP A 128 -12.59 -13.20 -5.36
CA TRP A 128 -12.57 -12.60 -6.68
C TRP A 128 -12.99 -13.60 -7.73
N GLN A 129 -13.98 -13.22 -8.53
CA GLN A 129 -14.49 -14.00 -9.63
C GLN A 129 -14.32 -13.24 -10.94
N LEU A 130 -13.98 -13.95 -12.01
CA LEU A 130 -14.15 -13.46 -13.37
C LEU A 130 -15.16 -14.36 -14.06
N GLN A 131 -16.32 -13.79 -14.41
CA GLN A 131 -17.44 -14.52 -14.98
C GLN A 131 -17.49 -14.35 -16.50
N ASP A 132 -17.93 -15.39 -17.20
CA ASP A 132 -18.17 -15.41 -18.64
C ASP A 132 -19.54 -14.81 -19.03
N ASP A 133 -19.95 -14.95 -20.30
CA ASP A 133 -21.24 -14.50 -20.81
C ASP A 133 -22.45 -15.28 -20.27
N LYS A 134 -22.22 -16.42 -19.61
CA LYS A 134 -23.23 -17.25 -18.94
C LYS A 134 -23.24 -17.05 -17.41
N ASN A 135 -22.45 -16.10 -16.90
CA ASN A 135 -22.22 -15.87 -15.47
C ASN A 135 -21.56 -17.05 -14.75
N GLN A 136 -20.83 -17.90 -15.46
CA GLN A 136 -20.00 -18.95 -14.88
C GLN A 136 -18.56 -18.44 -14.71
N SER A 137 -17.90 -18.90 -13.65
CA SER A 137 -16.57 -18.42 -13.28
C SER A 137 -15.48 -19.04 -14.16
N LEU A 138 -14.86 -18.22 -15.01
CA LEU A 138 -13.59 -18.50 -15.68
C LEU A 138 -12.48 -18.72 -14.65
N PHE A 139 -12.50 -17.94 -13.56
CA PHE A 139 -11.73 -18.21 -12.37
C PHE A 139 -12.44 -17.69 -11.11
N CYS A 140 -12.15 -18.32 -9.98
CA CYS A 140 -12.57 -17.90 -8.64
C CYS A 140 -11.43 -18.16 -7.66
N TRP A 141 -10.98 -17.12 -6.94
CA TRP A 141 -10.01 -17.29 -5.86
C TRP A 141 -10.37 -16.51 -4.60
N GLU A 142 -9.93 -17.05 -3.47
CA GLU A 142 -10.00 -16.46 -2.14
C GLU A 142 -8.59 -16.25 -1.57
N ILE A 143 -8.32 -15.05 -1.04
CA ILE A 143 -7.10 -14.79 -0.25
C ILE A 143 -7.44 -14.05 1.06
N PRO A 144 -6.79 -14.40 2.18
CA PRO A 144 -6.89 -13.61 3.41
C PRO A 144 -6.08 -12.31 3.27
N VAL A 145 -6.70 -11.18 3.64
CA VAL A 145 -6.04 -9.87 3.68
C VAL A 145 -6.30 -9.17 5.00
N GLN A 146 -5.45 -8.20 5.31
CA GLN A 146 -5.63 -7.31 6.45
C GLN A 146 -5.54 -5.86 5.99
N ILE A 147 -6.62 -5.11 6.19
CA ILE A 147 -6.59 -3.66 5.98
C ILE A 147 -5.92 -3.03 7.21
N VAL A 148 -4.84 -2.30 6.99
CA VAL A 148 -4.06 -1.64 8.04
C VAL A 148 -4.06 -0.14 7.82
N PHE A 149 -3.94 0.62 8.91
CA PHE A 149 -3.58 2.02 8.73
C PHE A 149 -2.20 2.08 8.09
N PRO A 150 -1.99 2.99 7.12
CA PRO A 150 -0.65 3.16 6.56
C PRO A 150 0.27 3.50 7.73
N CYS A 151 1.24 2.62 7.99
CA CYS A 151 2.38 2.98 8.81
C CYS A 151 3.18 3.99 7.99
N LEU A 152 2.73 5.25 7.98
CA LEU A 152 3.53 6.36 7.49
C LEU A 152 4.79 6.58 8.34
N PHE A 153 5.03 5.71 9.33
CA PHE A 153 6.04 5.89 10.33
C PHE A 153 6.66 4.60 10.83
N SER A 154 7.85 4.36 10.33
CA SER A 154 8.93 3.95 11.21
C SER A 154 9.26 5.13 12.15
N ALA A 155 9.11 4.92 13.46
CA ALA A 155 9.46 5.74 14.64
C ALA A 155 8.79 7.12 14.94
N ARG A 156 7.96 7.71 14.07
CA ARG A 156 7.07 8.82 14.48
C ARG A 156 5.62 8.36 14.24
N CYS A 157 4.62 9.20 14.25
CA CYS A 157 3.25 8.91 13.82
C CYS A 157 2.67 10.32 13.80
N PRO A 158 2.09 10.88 12.73
CA PRO A 158 1.47 12.16 12.86
C PRO A 158 0.06 11.80 13.31
N MET A 159 -0.11 11.71 14.62
CA MET A 159 -1.37 12.04 15.25
C MET A 159 -2.10 13.03 14.35
N LEU A 160 -3.36 12.73 14.00
CA LEU A 160 -4.26 13.64 13.32
C LEU A 160 -3.91 15.09 13.64
N ALA A 161 -3.22 15.77 12.72
CA ALA A 161 -2.92 17.18 12.88
C ALA A 161 -4.10 17.95 12.28
N THR A 162 -5.25 17.86 12.97
CA THR A 162 -6.27 18.90 12.91
C THR A 162 -5.60 20.25 13.20
N GLU A 163 -5.97 21.24 12.41
CA GLU A 163 -5.24 22.45 12.00
C GLU A 163 -4.74 23.44 13.08
N HIS A 164 -4.66 23.09 14.37
CA HIS A 164 -4.39 24.08 15.44
C HIS A 164 -3.10 23.90 16.25
N ARG A 165 -2.18 23.01 15.86
CA ARG A 165 -0.92 22.81 16.62
C ARG A 165 0.37 22.85 15.79
N CYS A 166 0.38 23.58 14.68
CA CYS A 166 1.59 23.80 13.88
C CYS A 166 2.44 25.01 14.35
N LEU A 167 1.96 25.82 15.30
CA LEU A 167 2.66 27.03 15.75
C LEU A 167 3.79 26.80 16.78
N GLN A 168 3.94 25.60 17.34
CA GLN A 168 4.95 25.35 18.38
C GLN A 168 6.29 24.79 17.87
N PHE A 169 6.41 24.45 16.57
CA PHE A 169 7.61 23.78 16.04
C PHE A 169 8.42 24.61 15.03
N GLN A 170 8.21 25.93 14.95
CA GLN A 170 8.98 26.83 14.07
C GLN A 170 10.06 27.66 14.81
N MET A 171 10.30 27.46 16.10
CA MET A 171 11.32 28.20 16.86
C MET A 171 12.48 27.35 17.39
N GLU A 172 12.91 26.30 16.71
CA GLU A 172 14.26 25.77 16.92
C GLU A 172 14.82 25.34 15.58
N THR A 173 15.57 26.26 14.95
CA THR A 173 16.66 26.06 13.97
C THR A 173 16.68 27.18 12.95
N LYS A 174 16.91 28.41 13.42
CA LYS A 174 17.71 29.35 12.65
C LYS A 174 18.50 30.24 13.59
N SER A 175 19.80 30.31 13.31
CA SER A 175 20.71 31.42 13.55
C SER A 175 21.75 31.26 14.68
N LEU A 176 22.99 31.07 14.20
CA LEU A 176 24.21 31.79 14.59
C LEU A 176 25.33 31.02 15.31
N ARG A 177 26.29 30.61 14.47
CA ARG A 177 27.68 31.09 14.46
C ARG A 177 28.39 31.20 15.81
N PHE A 178 29.37 30.31 15.95
CA PHE A 178 30.73 30.55 16.41
C PHE A 178 31.08 32.04 16.62
N TRP A 179 31.26 32.45 17.88
CA TRP A 179 32.39 33.26 18.33
C TRP A 179 32.51 33.17 19.85
N SER A 180 33.71 32.77 20.30
CA SER A 180 34.16 32.84 21.68
C SER A 180 34.08 34.28 22.19
N ARG A 181 33.30 34.53 23.25
CA ARG A 181 33.56 35.62 24.20
C ARG A 181 33.17 35.21 25.62
N ARG A 182 34.11 35.51 26.51
CA ARG A 182 34.07 35.35 27.97
C ARG A 182 32.85 36.01 28.60
N GLY A 183 32.41 35.39 29.70
CA GLY A 183 31.79 36.09 30.83
C GLY A 183 30.32 36.44 30.64
N MET A 184 29.42 35.56 31.11
CA MET A 184 28.13 36.00 31.62
C MET A 184 27.60 34.95 32.61
N SER A 185 27.33 35.42 33.83
CA SER A 185 26.84 34.67 34.99
C SER A 185 25.47 34.02 34.73
N VAL A 186 25.34 32.75 35.13
CA VAL A 186 24.08 32.00 35.12
C VAL A 186 23.24 32.44 36.32
N ARG A 187 22.04 32.99 36.09
CA ARG A 187 21.04 33.21 37.16
C ARG A 187 20.00 32.09 37.13
N VAL A 188 19.91 31.37 38.25
CA VAL A 188 18.88 30.36 38.54
C VAL A 188 17.72 31.05 39.28
N PRO A 189 16.45 30.79 38.96
CA PRO A 189 15.33 31.33 39.73
C PRO A 189 15.22 30.58 41.07
N SER A 190 15.13 31.34 42.16
CA SER A 190 14.74 30.84 43.49
C SER A 190 13.28 31.26 43.78
N PRO A 191 12.50 30.51 44.59
CA PRO A 191 11.04 30.64 44.66
C PRO A 191 10.50 31.88 45.38
N ALA A 192 11.36 32.80 45.82
CA ALA A 192 10.97 34.00 46.57
C ALA A 192 11.61 35.22 45.91
N GLY A 193 10.80 36.02 45.20
CA GLY A 193 11.23 37.12 44.33
C GLY A 193 12.06 38.22 45.02
N ALA A 194 13.37 38.02 45.12
CA ALA A 194 14.34 39.06 45.44
C ALA A 194 15.66 38.83 44.68
N TRP A 195 16.11 39.84 43.93
CA TRP A 195 17.36 39.79 43.17
C TRP A 195 18.56 40.15 44.07
N ARG A 196 19.52 39.23 44.27
CA ARG A 196 20.89 39.57 44.67
C ARG A 196 21.86 39.25 43.53
N ARG A 197 22.80 40.17 43.29
CA ARG A 197 23.92 40.00 42.35
C ARG A 197 25.12 39.44 43.12
N THR A 198 25.72 38.36 42.62
CA THR A 198 27.06 37.91 43.02
C THR A 198 27.96 37.77 41.79
N ALA A 199 29.21 38.23 41.95
CA ALA A 199 30.23 38.41 40.92
C ALA A 199 31.00 37.09 40.64
N PRO A 200 31.71 36.99 39.50
CA PRO A 200 32.30 35.73 39.03
C PRO A 200 33.70 35.46 39.61
N PHE A 201 34.04 34.18 39.74
CA PHE A 201 35.40 33.67 39.58
C PHE A 201 35.44 32.86 38.27
#